data_AF-A0A0B1PZ32-F1
#
_entry.id   AF-A0A0B1PZ32-F1
#
_cell.length_a   1.000
_cell.length_b   1.000
_cell.length_c   1.000
_cell.angle_alpha   90.00
_cell.angle_beta   90.00
_cell.angle_gamma   90.00
#
_symmetry.space_group_name_H-M   'P 1'
#
loop_
_entity.id
_entity.type
_entity.pdbx_description
1 polymer ?
#
loop_
_entity_poly.entity_id
_entity_poly.type
_entity_poly.pdbx_seq_one_letter_code
_entity_poly.pdbx_strand_id
1 'polypeptide(L)'
;MTADLTAPSVPHHRHEVPLPKVPAGVLVGRPDLSEDEVRRAIAERLAFEGRSGPEPDVVLLAARIGKRKALAFLRKLVLPPPRGSLDMPERPILRSQYGVTQGH
;
A
#
# COMPACT_ATOMS: atom_id res chain seq x y z
N MET A 1 25.32 -52.66 25.48
CA MET A 1 25.92 -51.55 24.72
C MET A 1 25.38 -51.69 23.30
N THR A 2 24.54 -50.83 22.73
CA THR A 2 24.41 -49.37 22.83
C THR A 2 22.95 -48.98 22.51
N ALA A 3 22.46 -47.96 23.22
CA ALA A 3 21.10 -47.49 23.14
C ALA A 3 20.79 -46.73 21.84
N ASP A 4 19.52 -46.83 21.48
CA ASP A 4 18.73 -46.03 20.55
C ASP A 4 19.00 -44.53 20.65
N LEU A 5 19.18 -43.86 19.51
CA LEU A 5 19.08 -42.41 19.37
C LEU A 5 18.24 -42.09 18.13
N THR A 6 16.95 -42.44 18.18
CA THR A 6 15.97 -41.79 17.30
C THR A 6 15.74 -40.37 17.79
N ALA A 7 16.32 -39.39 17.10
CA ALA A 7 16.05 -37.98 17.37
C ALA A 7 14.65 -37.65 16.82
N PRO A 8 13.70 -37.17 17.64
CA PRO A 8 12.46 -36.65 17.10
C PRO A 8 12.75 -35.32 16.39
N SER A 9 12.75 -35.35 15.05
CA SER A 9 12.71 -34.15 14.21
C SER A 9 11.49 -33.32 14.61
N VAL A 10 11.74 -32.26 15.38
CA VAL A 10 10.74 -31.29 15.80
C VAL A 10 10.18 -30.65 14.52
N PRO A 11 8.88 -30.76 14.22
CA PRO A 11 8.33 -30.01 13.12
C PRO A 11 8.45 -28.53 13.49
N HIS A 12 9.31 -27.80 12.80
CA HIS A 12 9.24 -26.34 12.79
C HIS A 12 7.88 -25.98 12.21
N HIS A 13 6.92 -25.77 13.10
CA HIS A 13 5.66 -25.13 12.80
C HIS A 13 6.02 -23.73 12.32
N ARG A 14 6.24 -23.59 11.01
CA ARG A 14 6.33 -22.31 10.35
C ARG A 14 4.97 -21.68 10.62
N HIS A 15 4.93 -20.76 11.58
CA HIS A 15 3.75 -19.96 11.82
C HIS A 15 3.51 -19.18 10.52
N GLU A 16 2.64 -19.71 9.66
CA GLU A 16 1.97 -18.93 8.63
C GLU A 16 1.12 -17.93 9.38
N VAL A 17 1.73 -16.80 9.73
CA VAL A 17 1.01 -15.64 10.25
C VAL A 17 -0.06 -15.35 9.20
N PRO A 18 -1.36 -15.40 9.54
CA PRO A 18 -2.42 -15.04 8.62
C PRO A 18 -2.19 -13.57 8.23
N LEU A 19 -1.56 -13.36 7.08
CA LEU A 19 -1.22 -12.03 6.65
C LEU A 19 -2.53 -11.30 6.37
N PRO A 20 -2.70 -10.09 6.91
CA PRO A 20 -3.88 -9.31 6.58
C PRO A 20 -3.91 -9.15 5.06
N LYS A 21 -5.02 -9.61 4.46
CA LYS A 21 -5.28 -9.66 3.01
C LYS A 21 -5.54 -8.26 2.44
N VAL A 22 -4.84 -7.24 2.95
CA VAL A 22 -4.97 -5.86 2.51
C VAL A 22 -4.25 -5.74 1.16
N PRO A 23 -4.96 -5.34 0.10
CA PRO A 23 -4.37 -5.17 -1.22
C PRO A 23 -3.31 -4.06 -1.18
N ALA A 24 -2.23 -4.22 -1.95
CA ALA A 24 -1.09 -3.30 -1.93
C ALA A 24 -1.50 -1.86 -2.28
N GLY A 25 -2.45 -1.68 -3.19
CA GLY A 25 -3.01 -0.36 -3.54
C GLY A 25 -3.59 0.39 -2.35
N VAL A 26 -4.24 -0.30 -1.41
CA VAL A 26 -4.78 0.34 -0.19
C VAL A 26 -3.66 0.78 0.75
N LEU A 27 -2.54 0.04 0.81
CA LEU A 27 -1.37 0.41 1.64
C LEU A 27 -0.71 1.72 1.19
N VAL A 28 -0.79 2.03 -0.11
CA VAL A 28 -0.27 3.28 -0.70
C VAL A 28 -1.33 4.38 -0.84
N GLY A 29 -2.56 4.15 -0.36
CA GLY A 29 -3.67 5.10 -0.49
C GLY A 29 -4.22 5.26 -1.90
N ARG A 30 -3.92 4.30 -2.80
CA ARG A 30 -4.37 4.27 -4.19
C ARG A 30 -4.99 2.89 -4.49
N PRO A 31 -6.26 2.67 -4.11
CA PRO A 31 -6.93 1.39 -4.32
C PRO A 31 -7.05 1.00 -5.80
N ASP A 32 -6.93 1.96 -6.71
CA ASP A 32 -6.95 1.74 -8.17
C ASP A 32 -5.71 0.99 -8.68
N LEU A 33 -4.63 0.93 -7.89
CA LEU A 33 -3.38 0.31 -8.31
C LEU A 33 -3.38 -1.19 -8.04
N SER A 34 -2.98 -1.94 -9.06
CA SER A 34 -2.75 -3.37 -8.95
C SER A 34 -1.52 -3.68 -8.09
N GLU A 35 -1.46 -4.89 -7.55
CA GLU A 35 -0.30 -5.33 -6.76
C GLU A 35 0.99 -5.33 -7.59
N ASP A 36 0.90 -5.71 -8.87
CA ASP A 36 2.03 -5.71 -9.80
C ASP A 36 2.58 -4.31 -10.08
N GLU A 37 1.71 -3.30 -10.22
CA GLU A 37 2.13 -1.90 -10.40
C GLU A 37 2.87 -1.38 -9.17
N VAL A 38 2.39 -1.73 -7.96
CA VAL A 38 3.07 -1.35 -6.72
C VAL A 38 4.43 -2.08 -6.60
N ARG A 39 4.52 -3.36 -6.97
CA ARG A 39 5.80 -4.11 -6.98
C ARG A 39 6.81 -3.47 -7.94
N ARG A 40 6.37 -3.11 -9.15
CA ARG A 40 7.22 -2.43 -10.15
C ARG A 40 7.72 -1.09 -9.62
N ALA A 41 6.84 -0.27 -9.05
CA ALA A 41 7.23 1.02 -8.47
C ALA A 41 8.24 0.87 -7.32
N ILE A 42 8.10 -0.18 -6.48
CA ILE A 42 9.09 -0.50 -5.44
C ILE A 42 10.44 -0.87 -6.06
N ALA A 43 10.45 -1.74 -7.06
CA ALA A 43 11.69 -2.16 -7.73
C ALA A 43 12.41 -0.97 -8.39
N GLU A 44 11.68 -0.11 -9.10
CA GLU A 44 12.21 1.11 -9.70
C GLU A 44 12.80 2.06 -8.64
N ARG A 45 12.12 2.21 -7.50
CA ARG A 45 12.61 3.05 -6.41
C ARG A 45 13.88 2.50 -5.77
N LEU A 46 13.96 1.17 -5.56
CA LEU A 46 15.14 0.52 -5.02
C LEU A 46 16.34 0.64 -5.97
N ALA A 47 16.09 0.47 -7.28
CA ALA A 47 17.09 0.67 -8.32
C ALA A 47 17.59 2.13 -8.34
N PHE A 48 16.69 3.10 -8.24
CA PHE A 48 17.04 4.52 -8.18
C PHE A 48 17.89 4.88 -6.96
N GLU A 49 17.62 4.28 -5.79
CA GLU A 49 18.40 4.52 -4.57
C GLU A 49 19.76 3.80 -4.57
N GLY A 50 20.09 3.02 -5.61
CA GLY A 50 21.34 2.28 -5.71
C GLY A 50 21.51 1.22 -4.61
N ARG A 51 20.41 0.83 -3.96
CA ARG A 51 20.41 -0.16 -2.89
C ARG A 51 20.02 -1.51 -3.46
N SER A 52 20.84 -2.52 -3.21
CA SER A 52 20.38 -3.92 -3.22
C SER A 52 19.51 -4.12 -1.97
N GLY A 53 18.31 -3.55 -2.03
CA GLY A 53 17.34 -3.61 -0.95
C GLY A 53 16.69 -4.99 -0.85
N PRO A 54 15.93 -5.24 0.23
CA PRO A 54 15.10 -6.43 0.32
C PRO A 54 14.14 -6.51 -0.87
N GLU A 55 13.83 -7.74 -1.28
CA GLU A 55 12.92 -8.02 -2.40
C GLU A 55 11.61 -7.23 -2.25
N PRO A 56 11.01 -6.73 -3.35
CA PRO A 56 9.77 -5.93 -3.30
C PRO A 56 8.65 -6.59 -2.49
N ASP A 57 8.53 -7.91 -2.58
CA ASP A 57 7.63 -8.75 -1.79
C ASP A 57 7.85 -8.63 -0.27
N VAL A 58 9.11 -8.56 0.17
CA VAL A 58 9.45 -8.40 1.59
C VAL A 58 9.07 -7.01 2.09
N VAL A 59 9.18 -5.98 1.25
CA VAL A 59 8.75 -4.61 1.59
C VAL A 59 7.22 -4.56 1.73
N LEU A 60 6.49 -5.18 0.81
CA LEU A 60 5.03 -5.28 0.88
C LEU A 60 4.58 -6.08 2.10
N LEU A 61 5.24 -7.21 2.39
CA LEU A 61 4.98 -8.01 3.57
C LEU A 61 5.21 -7.21 4.86
N ALA A 62 6.35 -6.50 4.93
CA ALA A 62 6.68 -5.61 6.03
C ALA A 62 5.63 -4.50 6.23
N ALA A 63 5.11 -3.94 5.14
CA ALA A 63 4.05 -2.95 5.17
C ALA A 63 2.72 -3.53 5.66
N ARG A 64 2.34 -4.74 5.22
CA ARG A 64 1.15 -5.48 5.69
C ARG A 64 1.20 -5.76 7.20
N ILE A 65 2.39 -6.06 7.72
CA ILE A 65 2.62 -6.27 9.16
C ILE A 65 2.68 -4.94 9.94
N GLY A 66 2.66 -3.79 9.25
CA GLY A 66 2.63 -2.47 9.88
C GLY A 66 4.02 -1.91 10.27
N LYS A 67 5.11 -2.42 9.69
CA LYS A 67 6.46 -1.88 9.95
C LYS A 67 6.54 -0.43 9.47
N ARG A 68 6.79 0.49 10.40
CA ARG A 68 6.86 1.95 10.14
C ARG A 68 7.83 2.33 9.02
N LYS A 69 9.01 1.68 8.94
CA LYS A 69 9.99 1.93 7.87
C LYS A 69 9.45 1.56 6.48
N ALA A 70 8.73 0.45 6.37
CA ALA A 70 8.14 0.01 5.09
C ALA A 70 7.00 0.93 4.66
N LEU A 71 6.12 1.33 5.58
CA LEU A 71 5.06 2.30 5.29
C LEU A 71 5.63 3.68 4.88
N ALA A 72 6.67 4.15 5.57
CA ALA A 72 7.34 5.40 5.19
C ALA A 72 8.03 5.32 3.82
N PHE A 73 8.55 4.14 3.45
CA PHE A 73 9.10 3.89 2.12
C PHE A 73 8.02 3.90 1.04
N LEU A 74 6.89 3.21 1.26
CA LEU A 74 5.75 3.18 0.34
C LEU A 74 5.21 4.59 0.02
N ARG A 75 5.21 5.50 1.01
CA ARG A 75 4.78 6.90 0.84
C ARG A 75 5.72 7.73 -0.06
N LYS A 76 6.93 7.24 -0.34
CA LYS A 76 7.93 7.91 -1.19
C LYS A 76 8.00 7.31 -2.60
N LEU A 77 7.16 6.32 -2.91
CA LEU A 77 7.12 5.73 -4.24
C LEU A 77 6.59 6.74 -5.25
N VAL A 78 7.22 6.73 -6.43
CA VAL A 78 6.67 7.42 -7.59
C VAL A 78 5.65 6.45 -8.18
N LEU A 79 4.37 6.81 -8.08
CA LEU A 79 3.26 5.98 -8.57
C LEU A 79 2.80 6.49 -9.94
N PRO A 80 2.28 5.61 -10.81
CA PRO A 80 1.74 6.03 -12.08
C PRO A 80 0.56 7.01 -11.87
N PRO A 81 0.31 7.88 -12.88
CA PRO A 81 -0.77 8.86 -12.79
C PRO A 81 -2.12 8.17 -12.52
N PRO A 82 -3.00 8.80 -11.74
CA PRO A 82 -4.34 8.27 -11.48
C PRO A 82 -5.13 8.10 -12.77
N ARG A 83 -5.74 6.92 -12.92
CA ARG A 83 -6.63 6.58 -14.05
C ARG A 83 -8.12 6.75 -13.71
N GLY A 84 -8.44 6.97 -12.44
CA GLY A 84 -9.82 7.22 -12.00
C GLY A 84 -10.32 8.57 -12.49
N SER A 85 -11.62 8.65 -12.80
CA SER A 85 -12.29 9.93 -13.05
C SER A 85 -12.12 10.82 -11.82
N LEU A 86 -11.70 12.07 -12.04
CA LEU A 86 -11.69 13.07 -10.97
C LEU A 86 -13.14 13.28 -10.53
N ASP A 87 -13.44 12.94 -9.27
CA ASP A 87 -14.71 13.30 -8.67
C ASP A 87 -14.74 14.82 -8.55
N MET A 88 -15.62 15.46 -9.32
CA MET A 88 -15.76 16.91 -9.30
C MET A 88 -16.91 17.24 -8.34
N PRO A 89 -16.63 17.76 -7.14
CA PRO A 89 -17.70 18.10 -6.21
C PRO A 89 -18.58 19.19 -6.83
N GLU A 90 -19.89 18.94 -6.86
CA GLU A 90 -20.86 19.92 -7.32
C GLU A 90 -20.79 21.16 -6.43
N ARG A 91 -20.38 22.30 -7.00
CA ARG A 91 -20.43 23.58 -6.31
C ARG A 91 -21.81 24.19 -6.57
N PRO A 92 -22.71 24.26 -5.57
CA PRO A 92 -23.97 24.98 -5.75
C PRO A 92 -23.64 26.46 -6.03
N ILE A 93 -24.01 26.94 -7.21
CA ILE A 93 -23.90 28.37 -7.54
C ILE A 93 -24.95 29.07 -6.67
N LEU A 94 -24.50 29.73 -5.60
CA LEU A 94 -25.34 30.66 -4.84
C LEU A 94 -25.72 31.80 -5.79
N ARG A 95 -26.90 31.72 -6.40
CA ARG A 95 -27.53 32.91 -6.98
C ARG A 95 -27.92 33.80 -5.82
N SER A 96 -27.05 34.75 -5.47
CA SER A 96 -27.41 35.86 -4.60
C SER A 96 -28.62 36.55 -5.21
N GLN A 97 -29.75 36.34 -4.56
CA GLN A 97 -30.95 37.15 -4.61
C GLN A 97 -30.62 38.58 -4.17
N TYR A 98 -29.96 39.34 -5.04
CA TYR A 98 -29.96 40.79 -4.93
C TYR A 98 -31.41 41.21 -5.09
N GLY A 99 -32.03 41.55 -3.97
CA GLY A 99 -33.43 41.84 -3.83
C GLY A 99 -33.87 42.91 -4.83
N VAL A 100 -34.93 42.60 -5.57
CA VAL A 100 -35.78 43.59 -6.21
C VAL A 100 -36.42 44.39 -5.09
N THR A 101 -35.84 45.54 -4.74
CA THR A 101 -36.57 46.58 -4.01
C THR A 101 -37.54 47.19 -5.00
N GLN A 102 -38.76 46.66 -5.01
CA GLN A 102 -39.91 47.25 -5.67
C GLN A 102 -40.31 48.51 -4.87
N GLY A 103 -39.86 49.68 -5.34
CA GLY A 103 -40.21 50.98 -4.78
C GLY A 103 -41.32 51.62 -5.61
N HIS A 104 -42.46 51.84 -4.95
CA HIS A 104 -43.66 52.52 -5.40
C HIS A 104 -43.47 54.05 -5.44
#